data_AF-A0A952UM77-F1
#
_entry.id   AF-A0A952UM77-F1
#
_cell.length_a   1.000
_cell.length_b   1.000
_cell.length_c   1.000
_cell.angle_alpha   90.00
_cell.angle_beta   90.00
_cell.angle_gamma   90.00
#
_symmetry.space_group_name_H-M   'P 1'
#
loop_
_entity.id
_entity.type
_entity.pdbx_description
1 polymer ?
#
loop_
_entity_poly.entity_id
_entity_poly.type
_entity_poly.pdbx_seq_one_letter_code
_entity_poly.pdbx_strand_id
1 'polypeptide(L)'
;MSDLTDRLNAALRPEDAPDHPTEGWSITGLETAAWASRKAAAARQQQERVKVWADAEKARVDAIAASEAARFERDAAFFETHLAAFLRSEIAAGRKTKSLELPGGTIKVTARQPKLDVEPEAFLAWAVASRPEFVRIKQEVDKAALKRLATLADDGLVLVDGEIVPGASWEAQEDSATFVPAAAEVVGS
;
A
#
# COMPACT_ATOMS: atom_id res chain seq x y z
N MET A 1 9.02 -7.36 32.21
CA MET A 1 9.61 -8.49 31.48
C MET A 1 10.94 -8.19 30.79
N SER A 2 11.28 -6.93 30.43
CA SER A 2 12.59 -6.62 29.79
C SER A 2 13.80 -6.95 30.68
N ASP A 3 13.73 -6.60 31.98
CA ASP A 3 14.86 -6.70 32.92
C ASP A 3 15.44 -8.13 33.07
N LEU A 4 14.60 -9.17 33.06
CA LEU A 4 15.10 -10.56 33.14
C LEU A 4 15.77 -11.01 31.84
N THR A 5 15.16 -10.69 30.69
CA THR A 5 15.69 -11.06 29.37
C THR A 5 17.00 -10.32 29.09
N ASP A 6 17.10 -9.06 29.48
CA ASP A 6 18.30 -8.25 29.33
C ASP A 6 19.44 -8.78 30.21
N ARG A 7 19.15 -9.14 31.47
CA ARG A 7 20.13 -9.80 32.35
C ARG A 7 20.57 -11.16 31.84
N LEU A 8 19.65 -11.99 31.35
CA LEU A 8 19.99 -13.31 30.80
C LEU A 8 20.83 -13.18 29.52
N ASN A 9 20.50 -12.24 28.64
CA ASN A 9 21.30 -11.97 27.44
C ASN A 9 22.70 -11.43 27.77
N ALA A 10 22.85 -10.67 28.85
CA ALA A 10 24.15 -10.23 29.35
C ALA A 10 24.96 -11.40 29.94
N ALA A 11 24.32 -12.29 30.70
CA ALA A 11 24.95 -13.46 31.30
C ALA A 11 25.36 -14.53 30.25
N LEU A 12 24.60 -14.66 29.17
CA LEU A 12 24.86 -15.59 28.05
C LEU A 12 25.68 -14.94 26.93
N ARG A 13 26.49 -13.92 27.25
CA ARG A 13 27.37 -13.30 26.26
C ARG A 13 28.62 -14.17 26.04
N PRO A 14 28.97 -14.53 24.79
CA PRO A 14 30.23 -15.19 24.48
C PRO A 14 31.44 -14.32 24.83
N GLU A 15 32.57 -14.95 25.16
CA GLU A 15 33.82 -14.25 25.49
C GLU A 15 34.40 -13.44 24.31
N ASP A 16 34.18 -13.92 23.08
CA ASP A 16 34.64 -13.27 21.85
C ASP A 16 33.67 -12.21 21.30
N ALA A 17 32.52 -12.00 21.97
CA ALA A 17 31.55 -10.98 21.60
C ALA A 17 31.87 -9.63 22.29
N PRO A 18 32.01 -8.53 21.53
CA PRO A 18 32.28 -7.22 22.10
C PRO A 18 31.05 -6.67 22.83
N ASP A 19 31.28 -5.79 23.81
CA ASP A 19 30.23 -5.03 24.49
C ASP A 19 29.39 -4.22 23.49
N HIS A 20 30.08 -3.60 22.53
CA HIS A 20 29.52 -2.75 21.47
C HIS A 20 30.20 -3.11 20.14
N PRO A 21 29.55 -3.88 19.25
CA PRO A 21 30.12 -4.22 17.95
C PRO A 21 30.30 -2.97 17.09
N THR A 22 31.48 -2.82 16.50
CA THR A 22 31.85 -1.77 15.55
C THR A 22 31.75 -2.30 14.11
N GLU A 23 31.89 -1.42 13.11
CA GLU A 23 31.77 -1.79 11.69
C GLU A 23 32.77 -2.88 11.23
N GLY A 24 33.89 -3.07 11.93
CA GLY A 24 34.90 -4.09 11.60
C GLY A 24 34.69 -5.45 12.28
N TRP A 25 33.70 -5.57 13.17
CA TRP A 25 33.46 -6.82 13.89
C TRP A 25 32.67 -7.82 13.04
N SER A 26 33.00 -9.11 13.15
CA SER A 26 32.34 -10.19 12.43
C SER A 26 32.05 -11.39 13.33
N ILE A 27 31.09 -12.21 12.92
CA ILE A 27 30.72 -13.43 13.61
C ILE A 27 31.72 -14.53 13.28
N THR A 28 32.41 -15.05 14.29
CA THR A 28 33.49 -16.03 14.18
C THR A 28 33.08 -17.46 14.55
N GLY A 29 31.96 -17.62 15.25
CA GLY A 29 31.49 -18.93 15.74
C GLY A 29 30.00 -18.99 16.01
N LEU A 30 29.51 -20.21 16.30
CA LEU A 30 28.08 -20.48 16.52
C LEU A 30 27.53 -19.79 17.76
N GLU A 31 28.31 -19.68 18.84
CA GLU A 31 27.87 -19.01 20.07
C GLU A 31 27.70 -17.50 19.85
N THR A 32 28.64 -16.89 19.15
CA THR A 32 28.62 -15.49 18.70
C THR A 32 27.46 -15.23 17.75
N ALA A 33 27.17 -16.18 16.83
CA ALA A 33 26.02 -16.13 15.94
C ALA A 33 24.69 -16.20 16.71
N ALA A 34 24.60 -17.10 17.71
CA ALA A 34 23.42 -17.24 18.55
C ALA A 34 23.18 -15.99 19.42
N TRP A 35 24.25 -15.35 19.90
CA TRP A 35 24.15 -14.06 20.60
C TRP A 35 23.68 -12.94 19.66
N ALA A 36 24.27 -12.83 18.47
CA ALA A 36 23.89 -11.84 17.46
C ALA A 36 22.43 -12.01 17.01
N SER A 37 21.95 -13.26 16.87
CA SER A 37 20.56 -13.54 16.50
C SER A 37 19.57 -13.10 17.59
N ARG A 38 19.89 -13.29 18.87
CA ARG A 38 19.07 -12.76 19.99
C ARG A 38 19.01 -11.23 19.98
N LYS A 39 20.14 -10.56 19.74
CA LYS A 39 20.20 -9.09 19.61
C LYS A 39 19.37 -8.59 18.43
N ALA A 40 19.49 -9.23 17.27
CA ALA A 40 18.70 -8.91 16.08
C ALA A 40 17.20 -9.12 16.33
N ALA A 41 16.80 -10.22 16.99
CA ALA A 41 15.41 -10.48 17.34
C ALA A 41 14.84 -9.40 18.29
N ALA A 42 15.58 -9.03 19.34
CA ALA A 42 15.17 -7.96 20.26
C ALA A 42 15.00 -6.61 19.55
N ALA A 43 15.93 -6.25 18.65
CA ALA A 43 15.85 -5.03 17.86
C ALA A 43 14.62 -5.04 16.93
N ARG A 44 14.34 -6.16 16.25
CA ARG A 44 13.14 -6.33 15.40
C ARG A 44 11.86 -6.22 16.20
N GLN A 45 11.80 -6.82 17.40
CA GLN A 45 10.65 -6.70 18.29
C GLN A 45 10.42 -5.23 18.70
N GLN A 46 11.48 -4.50 19.04
CA GLN A 46 11.36 -3.09 19.40
C GLN A 46 10.92 -2.21 18.23
N GLN A 47 11.43 -2.48 17.02
CA GLN A 47 10.96 -1.83 15.80
C GLN A 47 9.46 -2.04 15.59
N GLU A 48 8.97 -3.27 15.73
CA GLU A 48 7.55 -3.58 15.57
C GLU A 48 6.70 -2.88 16.63
N ARG A 49 7.16 -2.83 17.90
CA ARG A 49 6.47 -2.09 18.96
C ARG A 49 6.34 -0.60 18.65
N VAL A 50 7.43 0.02 18.17
CA VAL A 50 7.41 1.44 17.77
C VAL A 50 6.45 1.65 16.60
N LYS A 51 6.47 0.75 15.61
CA LYS A 51 5.59 0.80 14.45
C LYS A 51 4.12 0.69 14.85
N VAL A 52 3.75 -0.33 15.62
CA VAL A 52 2.36 -0.54 16.10
C VAL A 52 1.88 0.69 16.88
N TRP A 53 2.72 1.24 17.76
CA TRP A 53 2.36 2.45 18.50
C TRP A 53 2.18 3.67 17.59
N ALA A 54 3.09 3.87 16.63
CA ALA A 54 3.02 4.98 15.68
C ALA A 54 1.79 4.87 14.77
N ASP A 55 1.48 3.67 14.27
CA ASP A 55 0.33 3.42 13.39
C ASP A 55 -0.99 3.62 14.16
N ALA A 56 -1.06 3.21 15.42
CA ALA A 56 -2.20 3.50 16.29
C ALA A 56 -2.41 5.00 16.51
N GLU A 57 -1.32 5.77 16.68
CA GLU A 57 -1.42 7.21 16.89
C GLU A 57 -1.80 7.97 15.61
N LYS A 58 -1.25 7.56 14.45
CA LYS A 58 -1.68 8.08 13.14
C LYS A 58 -3.17 7.87 12.92
N ALA A 59 -3.66 6.65 13.18
CA ALA A 59 -5.08 6.33 13.02
C ALA A 59 -5.98 7.23 13.91
N ARG A 60 -5.53 7.59 15.11
CA ARG A 60 -6.26 8.54 15.98
C ARG A 60 -6.27 9.95 15.40
N VAL A 61 -5.12 10.44 14.93
CA VAL A 61 -5.01 11.76 14.30
C VAL A 61 -5.88 11.83 13.05
N ASP A 62 -5.84 10.81 12.20
CA ASP A 62 -6.67 10.72 11.00
C ASP A 62 -8.16 10.71 11.33
N ALA A 63 -8.56 9.97 12.38
CA ALA A 63 -9.95 9.96 12.82
C ALA A 63 -10.43 11.33 13.33
N ILE A 64 -9.60 12.05 14.09
CA ILE A 64 -9.90 13.41 14.56
C ILE A 64 -10.02 14.36 13.37
N ALA A 65 -9.06 14.32 12.44
CA ALA A 65 -9.06 15.16 11.25
C ALA A 65 -10.30 14.90 10.37
N ALA A 66 -10.64 13.63 10.15
CA ALA A 66 -11.83 13.24 9.39
C ALA A 66 -13.12 13.72 10.07
N SER A 67 -13.23 13.61 11.39
CA SER A 67 -14.40 14.08 12.15
C SER A 67 -14.58 15.59 12.04
N GLU A 68 -13.50 16.36 12.17
CA GLU A 68 -13.56 17.83 12.10
C GLU A 68 -13.83 18.29 10.66
N ALA A 69 -13.18 17.68 9.66
CA ALA A 69 -13.46 17.94 8.25
C ALA A 69 -14.92 17.64 7.89
N ALA A 70 -15.46 16.52 8.38
CA ALA A 70 -16.84 16.14 8.14
C ALA A 70 -17.85 17.12 8.76
N ARG A 71 -17.48 17.87 9.80
CA ARG A 71 -18.32 18.94 10.35
C ARG A 71 -18.40 20.12 9.38
N PHE A 72 -17.26 20.60 8.89
CA PHE A 72 -17.24 21.71 7.94
C PHE A 72 -17.86 21.34 6.59
N GLU A 73 -17.67 20.10 6.14
CA GLU A 73 -18.32 19.57 4.93
C GLU A 73 -19.85 19.59 5.06
N ARG A 74 -20.39 19.20 6.22
CA ARG A 74 -21.84 19.26 6.48
C ARG A 74 -22.37 20.69 6.45
N ASP A 75 -21.65 21.62 7.07
CA ASP A 75 -22.03 23.03 7.07
C ASP A 75 -21.98 23.63 5.65
N ALA A 76 -20.93 23.33 4.88
CA ALA A 76 -20.81 23.74 3.49
C ALA A 76 -21.96 23.16 2.63
N ALA A 77 -22.19 21.85 2.70
CA ALA A 77 -23.25 21.17 1.96
C ALA A 77 -24.65 21.70 2.29
N PHE A 78 -24.88 22.07 3.57
CA PHE A 78 -26.13 22.73 3.98
C PHE A 78 -26.34 24.04 3.22
N PHE A 79 -25.36 24.94 3.22
CA PHE A 79 -25.49 26.23 2.53
C PHE A 79 -25.52 26.10 1.01
N GLU A 80 -24.71 25.21 0.43
CA GLU A 80 -24.71 24.94 -1.00
C GLU A 80 -26.07 24.43 -1.50
N THR A 81 -26.74 23.57 -0.71
CA THR A 81 -28.09 23.08 -1.02
C THR A 81 -29.10 24.23 -1.05
N HIS A 82 -29.03 25.16 -0.09
CA HIS A 82 -29.90 26.33 -0.02
C HIS A 82 -29.63 27.31 -1.16
N LEU A 83 -28.36 27.55 -1.49
CA LEU A 83 -27.97 28.38 -2.63
C LEU A 83 -28.48 27.79 -3.95
N ALA A 84 -28.39 26.47 -4.11
CA ALA A 84 -28.90 25.80 -5.29
C ALA A 84 -30.44 25.86 -5.38
N ALA A 85 -31.14 25.78 -4.24
CA ALA A 85 -32.59 25.97 -4.18
C ALA A 85 -32.99 27.41 -4.57
N PHE A 86 -32.27 28.40 -4.05
CA PHE A 86 -32.47 29.81 -4.37
C PHE A 86 -32.25 30.11 -5.86
N LEU A 87 -31.17 29.63 -6.46
CA LEU A 87 -30.94 29.83 -7.90
C LEU A 87 -32.03 29.18 -8.74
N ARG A 88 -32.55 28.01 -8.32
CA ARG A 88 -33.66 27.35 -8.99
C ARG A 88 -34.96 28.16 -8.90
N SER A 89 -35.28 28.76 -7.74
CA SER A 89 -36.46 29.63 -7.62
C SER A 89 -36.33 30.89 -8.46
N GLU A 90 -35.14 31.48 -8.53
CA GLU A 90 -34.85 32.65 -9.37
C GLU A 90 -35.01 32.35 -10.87
N ILE A 91 -34.50 31.20 -11.33
CA ILE A 91 -34.70 30.73 -12.71
C ILE A 91 -36.19 30.54 -13.00
N ALA A 92 -36.94 29.94 -12.07
CA ALA A 92 -38.38 29.77 -12.21
C ALA A 92 -39.14 31.12 -12.24
N ALA A 93 -38.63 32.13 -11.52
CA ALA A 93 -39.16 33.49 -11.52
C ALA A 93 -38.77 34.32 -12.76
N GLY A 94 -38.03 33.75 -13.72
CA GLY A 94 -37.71 34.39 -15.00
C GLY A 94 -36.26 34.84 -15.17
N ARG A 95 -35.35 34.47 -14.26
CA ARG A 95 -33.91 34.70 -14.45
C ARG A 95 -33.41 33.95 -15.68
N LYS A 96 -32.74 34.67 -16.59
CA LYS A 96 -32.22 34.12 -17.87
C LYS A 96 -30.94 33.30 -17.72
N THR A 97 -30.11 33.60 -16.72
CA THR A 97 -28.82 32.93 -16.52
C THR A 97 -28.94 31.78 -15.52
N LYS A 98 -28.28 30.65 -15.82
CA LYS A 98 -28.16 29.50 -14.91
C LYS A 98 -26.97 29.61 -13.94
N SER A 99 -26.44 30.81 -13.78
CA SER A 99 -25.33 31.14 -12.89
C SER A 99 -25.58 32.47 -12.18
N LEU A 100 -25.06 32.57 -10.96
CA LEU A 100 -25.09 33.78 -10.14
C LEU A 100 -23.74 33.92 -9.40
N GLU A 101 -23.06 35.05 -9.62
CA GLU A 101 -21.85 35.43 -8.89
C GLU A 101 -22.23 36.10 -7.57
N LEU A 102 -21.55 35.71 -6.49
CA LEU A 102 -21.70 36.22 -5.14
C LEU A 102 -20.30 36.55 -4.58
N PRO A 103 -20.20 37.39 -3.53
CA PRO A 103 -18.91 37.70 -2.91
C PRO A 103 -18.12 36.48 -2.42
N GLY A 104 -18.82 35.40 -2.05
CA GLY A 104 -18.22 34.14 -1.59
C GLY A 104 -17.99 33.09 -2.68
N GLY A 105 -18.32 33.36 -3.95
CA GLY A 105 -18.16 32.42 -5.05
C GLY A 105 -19.30 32.45 -6.06
N THR A 106 -19.30 31.49 -6.98
CA THR A 106 -20.32 31.41 -8.05
C THR A 106 -21.14 30.14 -7.92
N ILE A 107 -22.46 30.28 -7.93
CA ILE A 107 -23.39 29.14 -7.96
C ILE A 107 -23.89 28.95 -9.38
N LYS A 108 -23.86 27.70 -9.87
CA LYS A 108 -24.27 27.36 -11.23
C LYS A 108 -25.10 26.08 -11.25
N VAL A 109 -26.28 26.15 -11.86
CA VAL A 109 -27.08 24.96 -12.15
C VAL A 109 -26.63 24.39 -13.49
N THR A 110 -26.02 23.22 -13.45
CA THR A 110 -25.61 22.46 -14.64
C THR A 110 -26.43 21.18 -14.74
N ALA A 111 -26.86 20.82 -15.95
CA ALA A 111 -27.49 19.54 -16.20
C ALA A 111 -26.44 18.42 -16.04
N ARG A 112 -26.70 17.45 -15.16
CA ARG A 112 -25.85 16.26 -15.05
C ARG A 112 -26.18 15.31 -16.20
N GLN A 113 -25.16 14.70 -16.79
CA GLN A 113 -25.37 13.59 -17.72
C GLN A 113 -26.04 12.42 -16.97
N PRO A 114 -26.92 11.65 -17.63
CA PRO A 114 -27.53 10.46 -17.02
C PRO A 114 -26.46 9.52 -16.48
N LYS A 115 -26.67 8.99 -15.28
CA LYS A 115 -25.80 7.93 -14.74
C LYS A 115 -26.05 6.68 -15.58
N LEU A 116 -25.03 6.25 -16.30
CA LEU A 116 -25.03 4.94 -16.96
C LEU A 116 -24.69 3.91 -15.89
N ASP A 117 -25.70 3.21 -15.39
CA ASP A 117 -25.53 2.08 -14.49
C ASP A 117 -25.47 0.81 -15.33
N VAL A 118 -24.34 0.10 -15.27
CA VAL A 118 -24.08 -1.10 -16.07
C VAL A 118 -23.81 -2.22 -15.10
N GLU A 119 -24.65 -3.25 -15.13
CA GLU A 119 -24.35 -4.51 -14.46
C GLU A 119 -23.24 -5.22 -15.26
N PRO A 120 -22.02 -5.35 -14.71
CA PRO A 120 -20.85 -5.74 -15.49
C PRO A 120 -20.96 -7.14 -16.11
N GLU A 121 -21.58 -8.10 -15.43
CA GLU A 121 -21.59 -9.51 -15.85
C GLU A 121 -22.51 -9.71 -17.07
N ALA A 122 -23.75 -9.21 -16.99
CA ALA A 122 -24.71 -9.24 -18.09
C ALA A 122 -24.25 -8.37 -19.26
N PHE A 123 -23.65 -7.20 -18.98
CA PHE A 123 -23.16 -6.32 -20.03
C PHE A 123 -21.97 -6.92 -20.77
N LEU A 124 -21.00 -7.51 -20.07
CA LEU A 124 -19.86 -8.17 -20.72
C LEU A 124 -20.32 -9.35 -21.58
N ALA A 125 -21.25 -10.18 -21.11
CA ALA A 125 -21.78 -11.31 -21.89
C ALA A 125 -22.46 -10.84 -23.19
N TRP A 126 -23.28 -9.79 -23.12
CA TRP A 126 -23.91 -9.20 -24.30
C TRP A 126 -22.90 -8.50 -25.22
N ALA A 127 -21.95 -7.74 -24.66
CA ALA A 127 -20.95 -7.00 -25.41
C ALA A 127 -20.02 -7.94 -26.19
N VAL A 128 -19.58 -9.06 -25.59
CA VAL A 128 -18.77 -10.07 -26.28
C VAL A 128 -19.52 -10.70 -27.45
N ALA A 129 -20.82 -10.97 -27.29
CA ALA A 129 -21.62 -11.64 -28.32
C ALA A 129 -22.09 -10.71 -29.46
N SER A 130 -22.43 -9.46 -29.13
CA SER A 130 -23.15 -8.57 -30.06
C SER A 130 -22.35 -7.33 -30.46
N ARG A 131 -21.46 -6.84 -29.59
CA ARG A 131 -20.81 -5.51 -29.70
C ARG A 131 -19.43 -5.50 -29.05
N PRO A 132 -18.43 -6.20 -29.62
CA PRO A 132 -17.10 -6.34 -29.03
C PRO A 132 -16.34 -5.00 -28.95
N GLU A 133 -16.78 -3.95 -29.66
CA GLU A 133 -16.22 -2.59 -29.56
C GLU A 133 -16.34 -1.97 -28.15
N PHE A 134 -17.24 -2.48 -27.30
CA PHE A 134 -17.41 -2.03 -25.92
C PHE A 134 -16.57 -2.82 -24.91
N VAL A 135 -15.82 -3.83 -25.35
CA VAL A 135 -14.99 -4.67 -24.50
C VAL A 135 -13.56 -4.11 -24.49
N ARG A 136 -13.08 -3.70 -23.32
CA ARG A 136 -11.69 -3.27 -23.13
C ARG A 136 -10.82 -4.46 -22.73
N ILE A 137 -9.90 -4.85 -23.61
CA ILE A 137 -8.92 -5.91 -23.33
C ILE A 137 -7.65 -5.27 -22.75
N LYS A 138 -7.25 -5.70 -21.55
CA LYS A 138 -5.98 -5.34 -20.94
C LYS A 138 -4.97 -6.45 -21.24
N GLN A 139 -3.91 -6.13 -21.99
CA GLN A 139 -2.80 -7.06 -22.23
C GLN A 139 -1.65 -6.70 -21.29
N GLU A 140 -1.23 -7.66 -20.48
CA GLU A 140 -0.07 -7.54 -19.61
C GLU A 140 0.81 -8.77 -19.78
N VAL A 141 2.12 -8.59 -19.63
CA VAL A 141 3.08 -9.69 -19.71
C VAL A 141 2.93 -10.57 -18.47
N ASP A 142 2.67 -11.86 -18.68
CA ASP A 142 2.72 -12.86 -17.61
C ASP A 142 4.18 -13.18 -17.27
N LYS A 143 4.74 -12.41 -16.35
CA LYS A 143 6.10 -12.61 -15.84
C LYS A 143 6.29 -13.95 -15.14
N ALA A 144 5.22 -14.56 -14.60
CA ALA A 144 5.30 -15.84 -13.91
C ALA A 144 5.38 -17.00 -14.91
N ALA A 145 4.57 -16.98 -15.96
CA ALA A 145 4.68 -17.93 -17.06
C ALA A 145 6.03 -17.82 -17.78
N LEU A 146 6.49 -16.58 -18.04
CA LEU A 146 7.79 -16.33 -18.64
C LEU A 146 8.94 -16.92 -17.80
N LYS A 147 8.94 -16.72 -16.47
CA LYS A 147 9.95 -17.31 -15.58
C LYS A 147 9.95 -18.84 -15.52
N ARG A 148 8.81 -19.48 -15.77
CA ARG A 148 8.70 -20.96 -15.75
C ARG A 148 9.19 -21.60 -17.04
N LEU A 149 8.94 -20.96 -18.18
CA LEU A 149 9.25 -21.50 -19.50
C LEU A 149 10.60 -21.02 -20.04
N ALA A 150 11.11 -19.92 -19.49
CA ALA A 150 12.38 -19.38 -19.93
C ALA A 150 13.57 -20.21 -19.44
N THR A 151 14.53 -20.45 -20.32
CA THR A 151 15.88 -20.87 -19.99
C THR A 151 16.84 -19.69 -20.09
N LEU A 152 17.81 -19.66 -19.18
CA LEU A 152 18.90 -18.70 -19.22
C LEU A 152 19.99 -19.23 -20.16
N ALA A 153 20.36 -18.47 -21.18
CA ALA A 153 21.62 -18.72 -21.90
C ALA A 153 22.79 -18.03 -21.19
N ASP A 154 24.00 -18.53 -21.45
CA ASP A 154 25.26 -18.08 -20.83
C ASP A 154 25.52 -16.57 -20.98
N ASP A 155 24.88 -15.91 -21.96
CA ASP A 155 25.00 -14.48 -22.25
C ASP A 155 23.89 -13.59 -21.63
N GLY A 156 23.09 -14.11 -20.68
CA GLY A 156 22.03 -13.34 -19.99
C GLY A 156 20.73 -13.15 -20.78
N LEU A 157 20.61 -13.85 -21.92
CA LEU A 157 19.42 -13.86 -22.77
C LEU A 157 18.38 -14.86 -22.23
N VAL A 158 17.12 -14.46 -22.33
CA VAL A 158 15.95 -15.28 -21.95
C VAL A 158 15.45 -16.00 -23.19
N LEU A 159 15.52 -17.33 -23.20
CA LEU A 159 14.99 -18.16 -24.30
C LEU A 159 13.71 -18.84 -23.89
N VAL A 160 12.69 -18.84 -24.74
CA VAL A 160 11.50 -19.69 -24.60
C VAL A 160 11.45 -20.58 -25.83
N ASP A 161 11.44 -21.91 -25.62
CA ASP A 161 11.47 -22.92 -26.69
C ASP A 161 12.60 -22.75 -27.74
N GLY A 162 13.72 -22.12 -27.34
CA GLY A 162 14.88 -21.86 -28.21
C GLY A 162 14.83 -20.54 -28.98
N GLU A 163 13.80 -19.71 -28.79
CA GLU A 163 13.70 -18.36 -29.35
C GLU A 163 14.02 -17.30 -28.30
N ILE A 164 14.80 -16.27 -28.69
CA ILE A 164 15.16 -15.15 -27.81
C ILE A 164 13.93 -14.27 -27.59
N VAL A 165 13.54 -14.06 -26.33
CA VAL A 165 12.40 -13.22 -25.97
C VAL A 165 12.77 -11.74 -26.11
N PRO A 166 12.13 -10.98 -27.03
CA PRO A 166 12.46 -9.57 -27.23
C PRO A 166 12.18 -8.75 -25.97
N GLY A 167 13.18 -7.98 -25.51
CA GLY A 167 13.06 -7.07 -24.36
C GLY A 167 13.11 -7.75 -22.99
N ALA A 168 13.45 -9.04 -22.89
CA ALA A 168 13.69 -9.72 -21.63
C ALA A 168 15.18 -10.05 -21.45
N SER A 169 15.77 -9.54 -20.37
CA SER A 169 17.12 -9.87 -19.91
C SER A 169 17.06 -10.26 -18.43
N TRP A 170 17.88 -11.23 -18.03
CA TRP A 170 18.06 -11.57 -16.61
C TRP A 170 19.48 -11.19 -16.19
N GLU A 171 19.58 -10.38 -15.15
CA GLU A 171 20.83 -10.14 -14.44
C GLU A 171 20.90 -11.13 -13.28
N ALA A 172 22.01 -11.88 -13.20
CA ALA A 172 22.26 -12.75 -12.06
C ALA A 172 22.40 -11.87 -10.82
N GLN A 173 21.42 -11.98 -9.91
CA GLN A 173 21.49 -11.32 -8.61
C GLN A 173 22.20 -12.24 -7.63
N GLU A 174 23.03 -11.67 -6.76
CA GLU A 174 23.63 -12.42 -5.66
C GLU A 174 22.55 -13.01 -4.73
N ASP A 175 22.86 -14.16 -4.14
CA ASP A 175 21.98 -14.82 -3.18
C ASP A 175 21.69 -13.89 -2.00
N SER A 176 20.42 -13.68 -1.70
CA SER A 176 20.01 -12.89 -0.56
C SER A 176 19.91 -13.76 0.70
N ALA A 177 20.61 -13.38 1.77
CA ALA A 177 20.40 -13.98 3.09
C ALA A 177 19.35 -13.19 3.89
N THR A 178 18.35 -13.88 4.44
CA THR A 178 17.32 -13.27 5.31
C THR A 178 17.33 -13.91 6.68
N PHE A 179 17.30 -13.08 7.73
CA PHE A 179 17.09 -13.54 9.10
C PHE A 179 15.64 -13.28 9.53
N VAL A 180 14.92 -14.35 9.85
CA VAL A 180 13.57 -14.29 10.41
C VAL A 180 13.68 -14.64 11.90
N PRO A 181 13.43 -13.69 12.83
CA PRO A 181 13.40 -14.01 14.25
C PRO A 181 12.26 -14.99 14.51
N ALA A 182 12.50 -15.99 15.37
CA ALA A 182 11.44 -16.88 15.80
C ALA A 182 10.30 -16.05 16.42
N ALA A 183 9.10 -16.18 15.88
CA ALA A 183 7.93 -15.53 16.46
C ALA A 183 7.79 -16.02 17.90
N ALA A 184 7.70 -15.10 18.86
CA ALA A 184 7.22 -15.46 20.18
C ALA A 184 5.78 -15.94 20.00
N GLU A 185 5.54 -17.25 20.00
CA GLU A 185 4.20 -17.78 20.21
C GLU A 185 3.69 -17.14 21.50
N VAL A 186 2.72 -16.24 21.35
CA VAL A 186 1.96 -15.73 22.47
C VAL A 186 1.16 -16.91 22.98
N VAL A 187 1.73 -17.63 23.96
CA VAL A 187 1.00 -18.63 24.72
C VAL A 187 -0.14 -17.87 25.39
N GLY A 188 -1.33 -17.99 24.80
CA GLY A 188 -2.57 -17.51 25.39
C GLY A 188 -2.78 -18.22 26.72
N SER A 189 -2.92 -17.43 27.77
CA SER A 189 -3.55 -17.81 29.04
C SER A 189 -4.72 -16.86 29.26
#